data_AF-A0A7X5QYV2-F1
#
_entry.id   AF-A0A7X5QYV2-F1
#
_cell.length_a   1.000
_cell.length_b   1.000
_cell.length_c   1.000
_cell.angle_alpha   90.00
_cell.angle_beta   90.00
_cell.angle_gamma   90.00
#
_symmetry.space_group_name_H-M   'P 1'
#
loop_
_entity.id
_entity.type
_entity.pdbx_description
1 polymer ?
#
loop_
_entity_poly.entity_id
_entity_poly.type
_entity_poly.pdbx_seq_one_letter_code
_entity_poly.pdbx_strand_id
1 'polypeptide(L)'
;MANVTTTQATVTRLAGAKGVAVEEVSRSRDGREFKMYFTVWLGEGHGLRVGDSARFTGSLGAKTREYDGKNYMDLSISNGRYDPATLKSSNDVSQAMPDGWGEEDRF
;
A
#
# COMPACT_ATOMS: atom_id res chain seq x y z
N MET A 1 -5.13 16.10 -16.75
CA MET A 1 -4.88 14.89 -15.91
C MET A 1 -4.94 15.30 -14.46
N ALA A 2 -5.58 14.50 -13.60
CA ALA A 2 -5.66 14.77 -12.17
C ALA A 2 -4.48 14.08 -11.45
N ASN A 3 -3.88 14.75 -10.48
CA ASN A 3 -2.95 14.12 -9.55
C ASN A 3 -3.71 13.61 -8.34
N VAL A 4 -3.32 12.45 -7.84
CA VAL A 4 -3.87 11.83 -6.63
C VAL A 4 -2.75 11.57 -5.65
N THR A 5 -3.07 11.73 -4.37
CA THR A 5 -2.23 11.35 -3.24
C THR A 5 -3.06 10.44 -2.34
N THR A 6 -2.55 9.24 -2.07
CA THR A 6 -3.17 8.33 -1.09
C THR A 6 -2.91 8.84 0.32
N THR A 7 -3.72 8.44 1.30
CA THR A 7 -3.47 8.79 2.70
C THR A 7 -2.39 7.88 3.26
N GLN A 8 -2.65 6.58 3.22
CA GLN A 8 -1.77 5.49 3.59
C GLN A 8 -2.29 4.22 2.91
N ALA A 9 -1.50 3.66 1.99
CA ALA A 9 -1.88 2.47 1.22
C ALA A 9 -0.87 1.35 1.45
N THR A 10 -1.35 0.11 1.50
CA THR A 10 -0.55 -1.08 1.76
C THR A 10 -0.33 -1.86 0.48
N VAL A 11 0.91 -2.25 0.21
CA VAL A 11 1.29 -3.08 -0.95
C VAL A 11 0.73 -4.48 -0.76
N THR A 12 -0.20 -4.87 -1.61
CA THR A 12 -0.84 -6.20 -1.59
C THR A 12 -0.15 -7.18 -2.54
N ARG A 13 0.39 -6.69 -3.65
CA ARG A 13 1.19 -7.49 -4.60
C ARG A 13 2.14 -6.62 -5.41
N LEU A 14 3.19 -7.23 -5.95
CA LEU A 14 4.07 -6.59 -6.92
C LEU A 14 3.46 -6.69 -8.32
N ALA A 15 3.53 -5.61 -9.09
CA ALA A 15 3.12 -5.54 -10.49
C ALA A 15 4.37 -5.52 -11.39
N GLY A 16 5.04 -6.67 -11.45
CA GLY A 16 6.37 -6.78 -12.07
C GLY A 16 7.44 -6.01 -11.29
N ALA A 17 8.50 -5.59 -11.98
CA ALA A 17 9.61 -4.84 -11.39
C ALA A 17 9.40 -3.31 -11.33
N LYS A 18 8.28 -2.82 -11.89
CA LYS A 18 8.06 -1.39 -12.15
C LYS A 18 6.91 -0.79 -11.37
N GLY A 19 6.16 -1.62 -10.65
CA GLY A 19 4.95 -1.16 -9.98
C GLY A 19 4.49 -2.10 -8.89
N VAL A 20 3.52 -1.61 -8.14
CA VAL A 20 2.91 -2.30 -7.00
C VAL A 20 1.41 -2.12 -7.04
N ALA A 21 0.65 -3.15 -6.69
CA ALA A 21 -0.76 -2.97 -6.38
C ALA A 21 -0.91 -2.65 -4.89
N VAL A 22 -1.70 -1.64 -4.59
CA VAL A 22 -1.91 -1.15 -3.24
C VAL A 22 -3.39 -1.14 -2.90
N GLU A 23 -3.69 -1.39 -1.63
CA GLU A 23 -5.02 -1.23 -1.03
C GLU A 23 -5.00 0.00 -0.10
N GLU A 24 -5.99 0.87 -0.26
CA GLU A 24 -6.26 1.98 0.66
C GLU A 24 -7.67 1.84 1.21
N VAL A 25 -7.82 1.94 2.54
CA VAL A 25 -9.14 2.06 3.17
C VAL A 25 -9.50 3.53 3.24
N SER A 26 -10.56 3.92 2.54
CA SER A 26 -11.10 5.27 2.58
C SER A 26 -12.46 5.27 3.26
N ARG A 27 -12.80 6.40 3.88
CA ARG A 27 -14.08 6.60 4.55
C ARG A 27 -14.91 7.59 3.75
N SER A 28 -16.12 7.17 3.37
CA SER A 28 -17.08 8.04 2.72
C SER A 28 -17.66 9.05 3.72
N ARG A 29 -18.33 10.08 3.19
CA ARG A 29 -18.90 11.17 4.01
C ARG A 29 -19.93 10.69 5.05
N ASP A 30 -20.60 9.58 4.78
CA ASP A 30 -21.56 8.91 5.67
C ASP A 30 -20.90 7.97 6.69
N GLY A 31 -19.56 7.93 6.74
CA GLY A 31 -18.79 7.13 7.69
C GLY A 31 -18.54 5.69 7.28
N ARG A 32 -19.05 5.24 6.11
CA ARG A 32 -18.78 3.88 5.62
C ARG A 32 -17.35 3.77 5.14
N GLU A 33 -16.73 2.64 5.45
CA GLU A 33 -15.39 2.33 4.95
C GLU A 33 -15.50 1.53 3.66
N PHE A 34 -14.70 1.92 2.68
CA PHE A 34 -14.58 1.20 1.42
C PHE A 34 -13.11 1.06 1.04
N LYS A 35 -12.80 -0.08 0.44
CA LYS A 35 -11.46 -0.40 -0.03
C LYS A 35 -11.29 0.09 -1.46
N MET A 36 -10.23 0.84 -1.70
CA MET A 36 -9.80 1.25 -3.03
C MET A 36 -8.54 0.46 -3.40
N TYR A 37 -8.50 0.00 -4.64
CA TYR A 37 -7.37 -0.75 -5.18
C TYR A 37 -6.75 0.06 -6.31
N PHE A 38 -5.44 0.27 -6.24
CA PHE A 38 -4.69 1.01 -7.26
C PHE A 38 -3.49 0.20 -7.71
N THR A 39 -3.14 0.32 -8.99
CA THR A 39 -1.81 -0.07 -9.48
C THR A 39 -0.92 1.17 -9.58
N VAL A 40 0.14 1.25 -8.78
CA VAL A 40 1.09 2.36 -8.78
C VAL A 40 2.32 1.99 -9.60
N TRP A 41 2.59 2.76 -10.64
CA TRP A 41 3.76 2.58 -11.50
C TRP A 41 4.88 3.53 -11.04
N LEU A 42 5.89 2.97 -10.38
CA LEU A 42 6.99 3.68 -9.71
C LEU A 42 8.27 3.73 -10.56
N GLY A 43 8.38 2.85 -11.56
CA GLY A 43 9.64 2.63 -12.28
C GLY A 43 10.47 1.50 -11.66
N GLU A 44 11.60 1.17 -12.30
CA GLU A 44 12.51 0.12 -11.82
C GLU A 44 13.21 0.53 -10.52
N GLY A 45 13.50 -0.44 -9.66
CA GLY A 45 14.30 -0.21 -8.44
C GLY A 45 13.53 0.46 -7.29
N HIS A 46 12.19 0.39 -7.26
CA HIS A 46 11.37 1.02 -6.23
C HIS A 46 11.55 0.44 -4.81
N GLY A 47 12.17 -0.74 -4.65
CA GLY A 47 12.54 -1.31 -3.34
C GLY A 47 11.40 -1.83 -2.45
N LEU A 48 10.15 -1.43 -2.71
CA LEU A 48 8.96 -1.86 -1.94
C LEU A 48 8.69 -3.36 -2.02
N ARG A 49 8.12 -3.89 -0.93
CA ARG A 49 7.73 -5.29 -0.73
C ARG A 49 6.25 -5.39 -0.39
N VAL A 50 5.70 -6.60 -0.54
CA VAL A 50 4.35 -6.90 -0.07
C VAL A 50 4.29 -6.72 1.45
N GLY A 51 3.26 -6.04 1.93
CA GLY A 51 3.09 -5.68 3.35
C GLY A 51 3.61 -4.28 3.71
N ASP A 52 4.44 -3.66 2.88
CA ASP A 52 4.86 -2.28 3.10
C ASP A 52 3.67 -1.33 2.97
N SER A 53 3.60 -0.33 3.83
CA SER A 53 2.58 0.71 3.81
C SER A 53 3.21 2.08 3.66
N ALA A 54 2.75 2.88 2.70
CA ALA A 54 3.27 4.22 2.46
C ALA A 54 2.22 5.14 1.84
N ARG A 55 2.51 6.42 1.79
CA ARG A 55 1.79 7.42 1.00
C ARG A 55 2.32 7.41 -0.43
N PHE A 56 1.43 7.33 -1.42
CA PHE A 56 1.75 7.34 -2.84
C PHE A 56 1.14 8.56 -3.52
N THR A 57 1.86 9.16 -4.47
CA THR A 57 1.39 10.30 -5.27
C THR A 57 1.73 10.09 -6.73
N GLY A 58 0.83 10.50 -7.63
CA GLY A 58 1.10 10.53 -9.06
C GLY A 58 -0.14 10.89 -9.88
N SER A 59 -0.08 10.67 -11.19
CA SER A 59 -1.19 10.97 -12.09
C SER A 59 -2.20 9.83 -12.10
N LEU A 60 -3.46 10.14 -11.76
CA LEU A 60 -4.55 9.16 -11.75
C LEU A 60 -4.97 8.83 -13.19
N GLY A 61 -4.93 7.54 -13.52
CA GLY A 61 -5.49 6.96 -14.73
C GLY A 61 -6.57 5.96 -14.36
N ALA A 62 -7.73 6.08 -15.00
CA ALA A 62 -8.82 5.12 -14.87
C ALA A 62 -9.13 4.50 -16.23
N LYS A 63 -9.31 3.19 -16.27
CA LYS A 63 -9.74 2.45 -17.46
C LYS A 63 -10.92 1.57 -17.10
N THR A 64 -11.97 1.61 -17.91
CA THR A 64 -13.07 0.65 -17.77
C THR A 64 -12.74 -0.60 -18.55
N ARG A 65 -12.93 -1.76 -17.94
CA ARG A 65 -12.79 -3.07 -18.57
C ARG A 65 -14.07 -3.86 -18.37
N GLU A 66 -14.62 -4.38 -19.44
CA GLU A 66 -15.72 -5.33 -19.37
C GLU A 66 -15.16 -6.73 -19.16
N TYR A 67 -15.68 -7.44 -18.16
CA TYR A 67 -15.38 -8.84 -17.91
C TYR A 67 -16.67 -9.54 -17.47
N ASP A 68 -17.04 -10.62 -18.16
CA ASP A 68 -18.25 -11.40 -17.88
C ASP A 68 -19.54 -10.54 -17.82
N GLY A 69 -19.70 -9.62 -18.78
CA GLY A 69 -20.84 -8.70 -18.86
C GLY A 69 -20.90 -7.64 -17.74
N LYS A 70 -19.87 -7.55 -16.89
CA LYS A 70 -19.75 -6.54 -15.84
C LYS A 70 -18.64 -5.55 -16.17
N ASN A 71 -18.92 -4.27 -15.92
CA ASN A 71 -17.94 -3.20 -16.05
C ASN A 71 -17.11 -3.08 -14.76
N TYR A 72 -15.81 -3.27 -14.88
CA TYR A 72 -14.82 -3.04 -13.83
C TYR A 72 -14.03 -1.77 -14.13
N MET A 73 -13.63 -1.08 -13.07
CA MET A 73 -12.80 0.12 -13.19
C MET A 73 -11.40 -0.20 -12.67
N ASP A 74 -10.43 -0.22 -13.58
CA ASP A 74 -9.02 -0.36 -13.27
C ASP A 74 -8.43 1.01 -12.97
N LEU A 75 -8.05 1.23 -11.70
CA LEU A 75 -7.41 2.45 -11.24
C LEU A 75 -5.89 2.29 -11.22
N SER A 76 -5.18 3.30 -11.71
CA SER A 76 -3.73 3.34 -11.78
C SER A 76 -3.17 4.70 -11.42
N ILE A 77 -2.00 4.72 -10.80
CA ILE A 77 -1.22 5.91 -10.51
C ILE A 77 0.05 5.84 -11.34
N SER A 78 0.11 6.65 -12.39
CA SER A 78 1.26 6.73 -13.30
C SER A 78 2.26 7.78 -12.84
N ASN A 79 3.55 7.59 -13.18
CA ASN A 79 4.65 8.41 -12.67
C ASN A 79 4.60 8.51 -11.14
N GLY A 80 4.25 7.39 -10.50
CA GLY A 80 4.06 7.30 -9.08
C GLY A 80 5.35 7.54 -8.32
N ARG A 81 5.23 8.16 -7.16
CA ARG A 81 6.27 8.23 -6.14
C ARG A 81 5.66 7.86 -4.80
N TYR A 82 6.46 7.36 -3.89
CA TYR A 82 6.05 7.19 -2.50
C TYR A 82 6.86 8.12 -1.60
N ASP A 83 6.29 8.48 -0.46
CA ASP A 83 6.97 9.28 0.57
C ASP A 83 7.74 8.33 1.52
N PRO A 84 9.08 8.32 1.50
CA PRO A 84 9.88 7.45 2.36
C PRO A 84 9.65 7.72 3.85
N ALA A 85 9.29 8.94 4.25
CA ALA A 85 9.03 9.27 5.65
C ALA A 85 7.76 8.59 6.21
N THR A 86 6.89 8.10 5.32
CA THR A 86 5.65 7.41 5.69
C THR A 86 5.74 5.90 5.55
N LEU A 87 6.88 5.37 5.08
CA LEU A 87 7.07 3.96 4.84
C LEU A 87 7.10 3.19 6.17
N LYS A 88 6.14 2.28 6.34
CA LYS A 88 6.11 1.28 7.40
C LYS A 88 6.32 -0.08 6.76
N SER A 89 7.41 -0.76 7.08
CA SER A 89 7.65 -2.11 6.58
C SER A 89 7.06 -3.14 7.53
N SER A 90 6.43 -4.19 6.98
CA SER A 90 5.86 -5.28 7.77
C SER A 90 6.91 -6.09 8.55
N ASN A 91 8.20 -5.90 8.24
CA ASN A 91 9.31 -6.54 8.94
C ASN A 91 9.86 -5.74 10.13
N ASP A 92 9.19 -4.66 10.56
CA ASP A 92 9.48 -4.03 11.85
C ASP A 92 8.90 -4.87 13.00
N VAL A 93 9.39 -6.12 13.07
CA VAL A 93 9.29 -6.97 14.24
C VAL A 93 10.42 -6.54 15.18
N SER A 94 10.41 -5.28 15.61
CA SER A 94 10.93 -4.97 16.93
C SER A 94 9.95 -5.63 17.91
N GLN A 95 10.15 -6.94 18.10
CA GLN A 95 9.67 -7.66 19.26
C GLN A 95 10.08 -6.84 20.47
N ALA A 96 9.14 -6.07 21.02
CA ALA A 96 9.08 -5.89 22.45
C ALA A 96 8.90 -7.31 23.01
N MET A 97 10.01 -8.01 23.20
CA MET A 97 10.00 -9.12 24.13
C MET A 97 9.51 -8.51 25.45
N PRO A 98 8.45 -9.03 26.07
CA PRO A 98 8.15 -8.62 27.43
C PRO A 98 9.37 -9.00 28.28
N ASP A 99 10.07 -7.98 28.79
CA ASP A 99 11.06 -8.13 29.87
C ASP A 99 10.35 -8.82 31.04
N GLY A 100 10.54 -10.12 31.19
CA GLY A 100 9.76 -10.87 32.17
C GLY A 100 9.88 -12.38 32.09
N TRP A 101 11.10 -12.93 32.11
CA TRP A 101 11.34 -14.22 32.75
C TRP A 101 12.55 -14.05 33.67
N GLY A 102 12.23 -14.10 34.97
CA GLY A 102 13.10 -13.70 36.05
C GLY A 102 14.37 -14.51 36.18
N GLU A 103 15.36 -13.84 36.76
CA GLU A 103 16.31 -14.46 37.67
C GLU A 103 15.58 -15.43 38.61
N GLU A 104 15.86 -16.72 38.49
CA GLU A 104 15.97 -17.67 39.61
C GLU A 104 16.51 -18.98 39.03
N ASP A 105 17.84 -19.11 39.03
CA ASP A 105 18.53 -20.37 39.32
C ASP A 105 20.04 -20.12 39.28
N ARG A 106 20.57 -19.66 40.42
CA ARG A 106 21.99 -19.81 40.76
C ARG A 106 22.12 -20.12 42.25
N PHE A 107 22.52 -21.38 42.47
CA PHE A 107 23.16 -21.97 43.66
C PHE A 107 22.31 -22.21 44.91
#